data_AF-A0A7J4T7W9-F1
#
_entry.id   AF-A0A7J4T7W9-F1
#
_cell.length_a   1.000
_cell.length_b   1.000
_cell.length_c   1.000
_cell.angle_alpha   90.00
_cell.angle_beta   90.00
_cell.angle_gamma   90.00
#
_symmetry.space_group_name_H-M   'P 1'
#
loop_
_entity.id
_entity.type
_entity.pdbx_description
1 polymer ?
#
loop_
_entity_poly.entity_id
_entity_poly.type
_entity_poly.pdbx_seq_one_letter_code
_entity_poly.pdbx_strand_id
1 'polypeptide(L)'
;MALSASVGVILLEREPTTGQDEIESETDSQEMNETHDDAHLHPPPEVIVITVEDDGSSIFIDGIVQHLHPTEVELHAIVNEQATLSTFPDLDGLWNFIINTDDSDIFDINITATHAPDNTQSAVQTLNVVREQTNSDDPNNTTNDTSSDNNTGNQADNNTGNETNNGTDDSNDNNTGNETNNGTDEPTDPTQPTNNSTDMGQFWLDVFRCQPGQNIPAVDDLTTTAIETHECSVELTMNETHITIVTNGLPDHDFESTLACSQGNDCTRAQNYEWTIPRSPINDTTGGHDATNCPEANGDYECAAALGEVAIAINGVPFYGPEDGPGGDAVASQHGAYEEDRQPIELGVCHAHNGQGGTFHYHADANCLHWHPDEGETILDYDTSTPAAVAQNTANGSHSAVIGVAMDGYPIYGLWGYDEQMNIVEMRSSYELKEGETGYNGIDDYVYVQDLGHLDVCNGHFGPTPDFPDGIYHYHSTMMNGDGQMGFPYFLLCYHGETFLDEGGGDADCSGFGETWGPGIGPPPEGCEGGGPRTQVDDLQLVSEDITPYLSMNILSLIVGLMLFAYSLKKK
;
A
#
# COMPACT_ATOMS: atom_id res chain seq x y z
N MET A 1 -13.15 -31.80 55.35
CA MET A 1 -11.94 -31.38 56.09
C MET A 1 -11.32 -30.29 55.26
N ALA A 2 -11.44 -29.04 55.70
CA ALA A 2 -10.88 -27.88 55.00
C ALA A 2 -9.39 -27.77 55.32
N LEU A 3 -8.58 -27.43 54.32
CA LEU A 3 -7.28 -26.81 54.54
C LEU A 3 -7.09 -25.70 53.51
N SER A 4 -7.20 -24.49 54.02
CA SER A 4 -6.67 -23.25 53.44
C SER A 4 -5.15 -23.25 53.64
N ALA A 5 -4.41 -22.75 52.64
CA ALA A 5 -3.04 -22.32 52.81
C ALA A 5 -2.81 -21.08 51.94
N SER A 6 -2.82 -19.94 52.63
CA SER A 6 -2.25 -18.67 52.18
C SER A 6 -0.73 -18.80 52.15
N VAL A 7 -0.10 -18.35 51.07
CA VAL A 7 1.36 -18.19 50.97
C VAL A 7 1.65 -16.70 50.80
N GLY A 8 2.44 -16.16 51.72
CA GLY A 8 2.83 -14.76 51.79
C GLY A 8 3.99 -14.43 50.85
N VAL A 9 3.92 -13.23 50.29
CA VAL A 9 4.97 -12.58 49.50
C VAL A 9 6.05 -12.07 50.47
N ILE A 10 7.30 -12.45 50.24
CA ILE A 10 8.47 -11.90 50.93
C ILE A 10 9.05 -10.80 50.03
N LEU A 11 8.91 -9.55 50.45
CA LEU A 11 9.62 -8.39 49.91
C LEU A 11 11.09 -8.45 50.34
N LEU A 12 12.02 -8.41 49.38
CA LEU A 12 13.43 -8.15 49.63
C LEU A 12 13.74 -6.71 49.22
N GLU A 13 13.88 -5.84 50.21
CA GLU A 13 14.36 -4.47 50.09
C GLU A 13 15.87 -4.46 49.78
N ARG A 14 16.29 -3.69 48.78
CA ARG A 14 17.70 -3.46 48.42
C ARG A 14 18.05 -2.00 48.75
N GLU A 15 18.90 -1.82 49.76
CA GLU A 15 19.50 -0.53 50.13
C GLU A 15 20.66 -0.14 49.18
N PRO A 16 20.94 1.16 48.96
CA PRO A 16 21.81 1.66 47.91
C PRO A 16 23.27 1.82 48.36
N THR A 17 24.21 1.57 47.45
CA THR A 17 25.64 1.85 47.65
C THR A 17 26.04 3.17 46.99
N THR A 18 26.48 4.11 47.83
CA THR A 18 27.14 5.36 47.46
C THR A 18 28.52 5.14 46.86
N GLY A 19 28.78 5.71 45.68
CA GLY A 19 30.11 5.96 45.14
C GLY A 19 30.06 7.28 44.35
N GLN A 20 30.71 8.31 44.89
CA GLN A 20 30.93 9.59 44.22
C GLN A 20 32.12 9.42 43.25
N ASP A 21 31.91 9.76 41.98
CA ASP A 21 32.96 10.27 41.11
C ASP A 21 32.48 11.62 40.55
N GLU A 22 33.23 12.66 40.87
CA GLU A 22 33.08 14.02 40.35
C GLU A 22 33.57 14.06 38.90
N ILE A 23 32.72 14.47 37.96
CA ILE A 23 33.15 15.03 36.67
C ILE A 23 32.39 16.35 36.47
N GLU A 24 33.17 17.38 36.20
CA GLU A 24 32.82 18.80 36.19
C GLU A 24 31.78 19.15 35.12
N SER A 25 30.87 20.05 35.49
CA SER A 25 29.92 20.70 34.59
C SER A 25 30.60 21.87 33.87
N GLU A 26 30.73 21.78 32.54
CA GLU A 26 30.80 22.97 31.69
C GLU A 26 29.44 23.15 31.01
N THR A 27 28.72 24.15 31.49
CA THR A 27 27.60 24.78 30.79
C THR A 27 28.18 25.58 29.62
N ASP A 28 27.83 25.20 28.39
CA ASP A 28 27.87 26.16 27.28
C ASP A 28 26.45 26.47 26.82
N SER A 29 26.20 27.76 26.73
CA SER A 29 24.94 28.39 26.40
C SER A 29 25.20 29.25 25.17
N GLN A 30 24.99 28.67 23.99
CA GLN A 30 24.82 29.40 22.73
C GLN A 30 23.72 28.65 21.95
N GLU A 31 22.47 29.09 22.10
CA GLU A 31 21.79 29.91 21.09
C GLU A 31 21.83 29.25 19.71
N MET A 32 20.67 28.67 19.35
CA MET A 32 20.25 28.45 17.98
C MET A 32 20.48 29.73 17.17
N ASN A 33 21.54 29.73 16.40
CA ASN A 33 21.72 30.62 15.29
C ASN A 33 22.51 29.83 14.26
N GLU A 34 21.79 29.00 13.48
CA GLU A 34 22.33 28.52 12.21
C GLU A 34 22.57 29.77 11.36
N THR A 35 23.82 30.23 11.41
CA THR A 35 24.35 31.20 10.50
C THR A 35 24.34 30.56 9.11
N HIS A 36 23.31 30.90 8.33
CA HIS A 36 23.33 30.87 6.88
C HIS A 36 24.52 31.73 6.41
N ASP A 37 25.67 31.10 6.18
CA ASP A 37 26.75 31.66 5.38
C ASP A 37 27.64 30.54 4.82
N ASP A 38 27.17 29.95 3.72
CA ASP A 38 28.01 29.81 2.53
C ASP A 38 27.06 29.77 1.33
N ALA A 39 27.10 30.85 0.54
CA ALA A 39 26.38 30.97 -0.73
C ALA A 39 26.80 29.83 -1.68
N HIS A 40 26.09 28.71 -1.61
CA HIS A 40 26.22 27.61 -2.54
C HIS A 40 25.19 27.82 -3.65
N LEU A 41 25.69 28.09 -4.86
CA LEU A 41 24.88 28.25 -6.06
C LEU A 41 24.16 26.94 -6.40
N HIS A 42 22.94 26.82 -5.93
CA HIS A 42 22.00 25.78 -6.32
C HIS A 42 21.00 26.33 -7.35
N PRO A 43 20.45 25.45 -8.22
CA PRO A 43 19.60 25.88 -9.32
C PRO A 43 18.37 26.67 -8.80
N PRO A 44 17.82 27.60 -9.60
CA PRO A 44 16.60 28.30 -9.23
C PRO A 44 15.45 27.31 -8.98
N PRO A 45 14.52 27.63 -8.06
CA PRO A 45 13.38 26.77 -7.78
C PRO A 45 12.55 26.51 -9.06
N GLU A 46 12.02 25.29 -9.20
CA GLU A 46 11.12 24.93 -10.29
C GLU A 46 9.69 24.79 -9.77
N VAL A 47 8.74 25.51 -10.39
CA VAL A 47 7.33 25.53 -9.99
C VAL A 47 6.56 24.58 -10.90
N ILE A 48 5.85 23.63 -10.30
CA ILE A 48 5.00 22.66 -10.97
C ILE A 48 3.58 22.84 -10.45
N VAL A 49 2.63 23.08 -11.34
CA VAL A 49 1.19 23.15 -11.02
C VAL A 49 0.61 21.75 -11.20
N ILE A 50 -0.09 21.25 -10.19
CA ILE A 50 -0.68 19.91 -10.16
C ILE A 50 -2.16 20.00 -10.55
N THR A 51 -2.91 20.87 -9.88
CA THR A 51 -4.36 21.04 -10.09
C THR A 51 -4.71 22.52 -10.25
N VAL A 52 -5.75 22.78 -11.03
CA VAL A 52 -6.41 24.09 -11.12
C VAL A 52 -7.91 23.83 -11.17
N GLU A 53 -8.62 24.24 -10.13
CA GLU A 53 -10.07 24.04 -9.99
C GLU A 53 -10.78 25.39 -9.81
N ASP A 54 -11.86 25.62 -10.56
CA ASP A 54 -12.72 26.80 -10.42
C ASP A 54 -14.11 26.36 -9.96
N ASP A 55 -14.53 26.79 -8.77
CA ASP A 55 -15.86 26.50 -8.21
C ASP A 55 -16.91 27.58 -8.56
N GLY A 56 -16.50 28.59 -9.35
CA GLY A 56 -17.32 29.74 -9.74
C GLY A 56 -17.23 30.94 -8.79
N SER A 57 -16.65 30.77 -7.59
CA SER A 57 -16.40 31.85 -6.61
C SER A 57 -14.90 32.02 -6.32
N SER A 58 -14.13 30.93 -6.35
CA SER A 58 -12.70 30.89 -6.13
C SER A 58 -12.00 29.94 -7.10
N ILE A 59 -10.74 30.24 -7.40
CA ILE A 59 -9.84 29.33 -8.12
C ILE A 59 -8.85 28.75 -7.11
N PHE A 60 -8.81 27.43 -7.02
CA PHE A 60 -7.87 26.65 -6.22
C PHE A 60 -6.75 26.15 -7.11
N ILE A 61 -5.51 26.36 -6.69
CA ILE A 61 -4.32 25.94 -7.43
C ILE A 61 -3.39 25.25 -6.47
N ASP A 62 -3.12 23.97 -6.69
CA ASP A 62 -2.12 23.23 -5.93
C ASP A 62 -0.92 22.94 -6.81
N GLY A 63 0.24 22.84 -6.19
CA GLY A 63 1.47 22.55 -6.88
C GLY A 63 2.61 22.15 -5.96
N ILE A 64 3.75 21.86 -6.59
CA ILE A 64 5.01 21.58 -5.91
C ILE A 64 6.08 22.58 -6.36
N VAL A 65 6.96 22.96 -5.43
CA VAL A 65 8.25 23.57 -5.74
C VAL A 65 9.32 22.52 -5.57
N GLN A 66 10.04 22.23 -6.65
CA GLN A 66 11.28 21.47 -6.56
C GLN A 66 12.43 22.44 -6.23
N HIS A 67 12.91 22.37 -4.99
CA HIS A 67 14.08 23.08 -4.50
C HIS A 67 14.72 22.29 -3.35
N LEU A 68 16.01 22.48 -3.09
CA LEU A 68 16.71 21.76 -2.01
C LEU A 68 16.20 22.12 -0.60
N HIS A 69 15.66 23.33 -0.44
CA HIS A 69 15.06 23.81 0.81
C HIS A 69 13.73 24.51 0.49
N PRO A 70 12.65 23.74 0.22
CA PRO A 70 11.39 24.29 -0.27
C PRO A 70 10.74 25.29 0.70
N THR A 71 10.90 25.11 2.00
CA THR A 71 10.37 26.02 3.03
C THR A 71 11.01 27.40 3.05
N GLU A 72 12.16 27.58 2.39
CA GLU A 72 12.82 28.89 2.23
C GLU A 72 12.39 29.62 0.95
N VAL A 73 11.57 28.97 0.12
CA VAL A 73 11.06 29.51 -1.14
C VAL A 73 9.73 30.20 -0.91
N GLU A 74 9.58 31.42 -1.40
CA GLU A 74 8.29 32.13 -1.41
C GLU A 74 7.71 32.09 -2.83
N LEU A 75 6.47 31.62 -2.99
CA LEU A 75 5.74 31.75 -4.25
C LEU A 75 4.92 33.03 -4.26
N HIS A 76 4.89 33.69 -5.41
CA HIS A 76 4.05 34.85 -5.69
C HIS A 76 3.16 34.58 -6.89
N ALA A 77 1.85 34.76 -6.73
CA ALA A 77 0.88 34.73 -7.82
C ALA A 77 0.40 36.15 -8.13
N ILE A 78 0.49 36.57 -9.39
CA ILE A 78 -0.11 37.82 -9.89
C ILE A 78 -1.32 37.46 -10.74
N VAL A 79 -2.50 37.91 -10.31
CA VAL A 79 -3.79 37.66 -10.98
C VAL A 79 -4.24 38.94 -11.69
N ASN A 80 -4.53 38.84 -12.99
CA ASN A 80 -5.01 39.93 -13.85
C ASN A 80 -4.17 41.22 -13.74
N GLU A 81 -2.85 41.07 -13.61
CA GLU A 81 -1.87 42.16 -13.45
C GLU A 81 -2.07 43.08 -12.22
N GLN A 82 -2.93 42.72 -11.25
CA GLN A 82 -3.30 43.63 -10.15
C GLN A 82 -3.26 43.01 -8.75
N ALA A 83 -3.75 41.78 -8.59
CA ALA A 83 -3.78 41.13 -7.28
C ALA A 83 -2.53 40.27 -7.09
N THR A 84 -1.86 40.40 -5.95
CA THR A 84 -0.68 39.61 -5.61
C THR A 84 -0.96 38.79 -4.36
N LEU A 85 -0.85 37.47 -4.47
CA LEU A 85 -0.86 36.55 -3.34
C LEU A 85 0.56 36.00 -3.14
N SER A 86 0.89 35.62 -1.91
CA SER A 86 2.07 34.80 -1.65
C SER A 86 1.80 33.66 -0.69
N THR A 87 2.58 32.60 -0.83
CA THR A 87 2.54 31.42 0.03
C THR A 87 3.95 30.81 0.12
N PHE A 88 4.15 29.95 1.12
CA PHE A 88 5.39 29.18 1.30
C PHE A 88 5.07 27.70 1.15
N PRO A 89 5.90 26.92 0.45
CA PRO A 89 5.79 25.48 0.45
C PRO A 89 6.04 24.89 1.84
N ASP A 90 5.50 23.70 2.07
CA ASP A 90 5.90 22.87 3.21
C ASP A 90 7.27 22.19 2.99
N LEU A 91 7.64 21.27 3.89
CA LEU A 91 8.92 20.55 3.84
C LEU A 91 9.06 19.68 2.58
N ASP A 92 7.95 19.22 2.02
CA ASP A 92 7.90 18.39 0.81
C ASP A 92 7.76 19.23 -0.47
N GLY A 93 7.66 20.56 -0.31
CA GLY A 93 7.55 21.51 -1.40
C GLY A 93 6.14 21.71 -1.91
N LEU A 94 5.11 21.19 -1.23
CA LEU A 94 3.71 21.40 -1.61
C LEU A 94 3.26 22.81 -1.26
N TRP A 95 2.52 23.43 -2.17
CA TRP A 95 1.95 24.77 -1.98
C TRP A 95 0.55 24.83 -2.60
N ASN A 96 -0.28 25.73 -2.07
CA ASN A 96 -1.58 26.04 -2.65
C ASN A 96 -1.86 27.56 -2.70
N PHE A 97 -2.65 27.97 -3.68
CA PHE A 97 -3.29 29.29 -3.75
C PHE A 97 -4.80 29.13 -3.80
N ILE A 98 -5.48 29.94 -2.98
CA ILE A 98 -6.93 30.14 -3.06
C ILE A 98 -7.17 31.57 -3.52
N ILE A 99 -7.62 31.72 -4.76
CA ILE A 99 -7.85 33.02 -5.39
C ILE A 99 -9.35 33.28 -5.40
N ASN A 100 -9.81 34.16 -4.51
CA ASN A 100 -11.17 34.66 -4.59
C ASN A 100 -11.35 35.46 -5.87
N THR A 101 -12.33 35.07 -6.67
CA THR A 101 -12.58 35.67 -7.99
C THR A 101 -13.71 36.70 -7.93
N ASP A 102 -13.73 37.62 -8.89
CA ASP A 102 -14.86 38.51 -9.12
C ASP A 102 -15.75 37.97 -10.25
N ASP A 103 -16.73 38.77 -10.70
CA ASP A 103 -17.63 38.43 -11.82
C ASP A 103 -16.92 38.40 -13.20
N SER A 104 -15.57 38.35 -13.24
CA SER A 104 -14.81 38.22 -14.48
C SER A 104 -14.89 36.78 -15.02
N ASP A 105 -14.82 36.67 -16.34
CA ASP A 105 -14.90 35.38 -17.05
C ASP A 105 -13.52 34.78 -17.38
N ILE A 106 -12.45 35.57 -17.25
CA ILE A 106 -11.08 35.18 -17.60
C ILE A 106 -10.12 35.65 -16.50
N PHE A 107 -9.27 34.73 -16.05
CA PHE A 107 -8.22 34.98 -15.06
C PHE A 107 -6.86 34.59 -15.63
N ASP A 108 -5.99 35.58 -15.82
CA ASP A 108 -4.59 35.41 -16.17
C ASP A 108 -3.75 35.40 -14.89
N ILE A 109 -3.17 34.26 -14.56
CA ILE A 109 -2.44 34.03 -13.30
C ILE A 109 -0.98 33.73 -13.63
N ASN A 110 -0.06 34.52 -13.09
CA ASN A 110 1.38 34.34 -13.24
C ASN A 110 2.01 33.99 -11.90
N ILE A 111 2.55 32.80 -11.78
CA ILE A 111 3.18 32.28 -10.56
C ILE A 111 4.69 32.31 -10.71
N THR A 112 5.40 32.78 -9.68
CA THR A 112 6.87 32.78 -9.63
C THR A 112 7.36 32.44 -8.23
N ALA A 113 8.37 31.57 -8.13
CA ALA A 113 9.01 31.21 -6.88
C ALA A 113 10.33 31.95 -6.70
N THR A 114 10.59 32.48 -5.51
CA THR A 114 11.83 33.19 -5.15
C THR A 114 12.46 32.57 -3.92
N HIS A 115 13.76 32.28 -4.02
CA HIS A 115 14.58 31.88 -2.88
C HIS A 115 15.46 33.08 -2.51
N ALA A 116 15.06 33.80 -1.46
CA ALA A 116 15.72 35.03 -1.03
C ALA A 116 17.16 34.84 -0.51
N PRO A 117 17.50 33.75 0.23
CA PRO A 117 18.87 33.48 0.67
C PRO A 117 19.87 33.44 -0.49
N ASP A 118 19.54 32.76 -1.59
CA ASP A 118 20.43 32.64 -2.76
C ASP A 118 20.15 33.63 -3.88
N ASN A 119 19.13 34.48 -3.71
CA ASN A 119 18.68 35.48 -4.69
C ASN A 119 18.42 34.85 -6.09
N THR A 120 17.79 33.67 -6.10
CA THR A 120 17.36 32.96 -7.32
C THR A 120 15.83 33.01 -7.49
N GLN A 121 15.37 32.93 -8.73
CA GLN A 121 13.95 33.00 -9.08
C GLN A 121 13.62 31.99 -10.18
N SER A 122 12.45 31.34 -10.07
CA SER A 122 11.94 30.41 -11.08
C SER A 122 11.60 31.11 -12.40
N ALA A 123 11.38 30.33 -13.45
CA ALA A 123 10.61 30.81 -14.59
C ALA A 123 9.17 31.17 -14.15
N VAL A 124 8.53 32.08 -14.87
CA VAL A 124 7.13 32.44 -14.61
C VAL A 124 6.23 31.34 -15.18
N GLN A 125 5.41 30.73 -14.33
CA GLN A 125 4.38 29.79 -14.71
C GLN A 125 3.08 30.56 -14.98
N THR A 126 2.62 30.56 -16.24
CA THR A 126 1.39 31.26 -16.64
C THR A 126 0.23 30.27 -16.75
N LEU A 127 -0.88 30.60 -16.11
CA LEU A 127 -2.15 29.88 -16.16
C LEU A 127 -3.23 30.82 -16.69
N ASN A 128 -4.09 30.30 -17.56
CA ASN A 128 -5.26 31.02 -18.08
C ASN A 128 -6.51 30.20 -17.75
N VAL A 129 -7.35 30.71 -16.87
CA VAL A 129 -8.60 30.07 -16.44
C VAL A 129 -9.77 30.81 -17.06
N VAL A 130 -10.65 30.08 -17.75
CA VAL A 130 -11.85 30.62 -18.42
C VAL A 130 -13.09 30.04 -17.77
N ARG A 131 -13.95 30.91 -17.25
CA ARG A 131 -15.21 30.57 -16.60
C ARG A 131 -16.36 30.59 -17.60
N GLU A 132 -17.02 29.45 -17.78
CA GLU A 132 -18.20 29.38 -18.66
C GLU A 132 -19.47 29.87 -17.93
N GLN A 133 -20.03 31.01 -18.36
CA GLN A 133 -21.31 31.47 -17.83
C GLN A 133 -22.48 30.71 -18.45
N THR A 134 -23.20 29.91 -17.66
CA THR A 134 -24.53 29.43 -18.02
C THR A 134 -25.54 30.57 -17.88
N ASN A 135 -25.81 31.29 -18.97
CA ASN A 135 -26.92 32.25 -19.02
C ASN A 135 -28.27 31.50 -18.97
N SER A 136 -28.82 31.32 -17.77
CA SER A 136 -30.21 30.94 -17.57
C SER A 136 -31.09 32.19 -17.66
N ASP A 137 -31.61 32.50 -18.86
CA ASP A 137 -32.79 33.35 -19.06
C ASP A 137 -33.36 33.18 -20.49
N ASP A 138 -34.18 32.15 -20.75
CA ASP A 138 -35.35 32.23 -21.66
C ASP A 138 -36.25 30.98 -21.55
N PRO A 139 -37.49 31.06 -21.01
CA PRO A 139 -38.44 29.96 -21.04
C PRO A 139 -39.22 29.99 -22.36
N ASN A 140 -38.56 29.84 -23.50
CA ASN A 140 -39.20 29.58 -24.79
C ASN A 140 -38.20 29.32 -25.93
N ASN A 141 -37.51 28.17 -25.94
CA ASN A 141 -37.13 27.59 -27.23
C ASN A 141 -36.86 26.08 -27.14
N THR A 142 -37.82 25.28 -27.59
CA THR A 142 -37.58 23.90 -28.00
C THR A 142 -36.88 23.90 -29.36
N THR A 143 -35.63 23.46 -29.41
CA THR A 143 -35.05 22.80 -30.60
C THR A 143 -34.08 21.71 -30.15
N ASN A 144 -34.50 20.45 -30.27
CA ASN A 144 -33.59 19.33 -30.46
C ASN A 144 -32.92 19.52 -31.82
N ASP A 145 -31.59 19.45 -31.87
CA ASP A 145 -30.88 19.14 -33.11
C ASP A 145 -29.81 18.08 -32.81
N THR A 146 -30.23 16.82 -32.85
CA THR A 146 -29.36 15.71 -33.23
C THR A 146 -29.26 15.71 -34.75
N SER A 147 -28.13 16.16 -35.32
CA SER A 147 -27.83 15.92 -36.73
C SER A 147 -26.94 14.69 -36.88
N SER A 148 -27.56 13.54 -37.10
CA SER A 148 -26.99 12.50 -37.96
C SER A 148 -27.74 12.53 -39.28
N ASP A 149 -27.02 12.79 -40.37
CA ASP A 149 -27.53 12.79 -41.73
C ASP A 149 -28.30 11.50 -42.05
N ASN A 150 -29.54 11.61 -42.56
CA ASN A 150 -29.89 11.03 -43.86
C ASN A 150 -31.33 11.35 -44.32
N ASN A 151 -31.44 11.27 -45.64
CA ASN A 151 -32.45 11.79 -46.53
C ASN A 151 -33.86 11.14 -46.46
N THR A 152 -34.85 11.97 -46.81
CA THR A 152 -36.15 11.67 -47.48
C THR A 152 -37.25 10.86 -46.78
N GLY A 153 -38.43 11.49 -46.64
CA GLY A 153 -39.70 10.83 -47.01
C GLY A 153 -40.94 11.00 -46.12
N ASN A 154 -41.66 12.10 -46.31
CA ASN A 154 -43.13 12.23 -46.49
C ASN A 154 -44.17 11.63 -45.47
N GLN A 155 -45.06 12.55 -45.04
CA GLN A 155 -46.51 12.45 -44.72
C GLN A 155 -47.05 11.79 -43.42
N ALA A 156 -47.74 12.66 -42.64
CA ALA A 156 -49.12 12.60 -42.11
C ALA A 156 -49.56 11.45 -41.16
N ASP A 157 -50.03 11.77 -39.95
CA ASP A 157 -51.45 12.02 -39.60
C ASP A 157 -51.71 12.04 -38.06
N ASN A 158 -52.69 12.86 -37.64
CA ASN A 158 -53.63 12.83 -36.48
C ASN A 158 -53.29 11.93 -35.26
N ASN A 159 -53.52 12.32 -34.00
CA ASN A 159 -54.86 12.61 -33.46
C ASN A 159 -54.81 13.04 -31.97
N THR A 160 -55.91 13.70 -31.61
CA THR A 160 -56.34 14.39 -30.39
C THR A 160 -56.62 13.53 -29.15
N GLY A 161 -56.41 14.12 -27.96
CA GLY A 161 -57.40 14.16 -26.85
C GLY A 161 -57.15 13.27 -25.62
N ASN A 162 -57.13 13.87 -24.41
CA ASN A 162 -58.26 13.87 -23.47
C ASN A 162 -57.86 14.30 -22.02
N GLU A 163 -58.28 15.52 -21.67
CA GLU A 163 -58.88 16.04 -20.43
C GLU A 163 -58.88 15.27 -19.07
N THR A 164 -58.76 16.08 -18.00
CA THR A 164 -59.62 16.19 -16.78
C THR A 164 -59.16 15.71 -15.38
N ASN A 165 -58.83 16.72 -14.55
CA ASN A 165 -59.53 17.19 -13.32
C ASN A 165 -59.37 16.53 -11.93
N ASN A 166 -58.92 17.41 -11.00
CA ASN A 166 -59.65 17.95 -9.82
C ASN A 166 -59.33 17.38 -8.42
N GLY A 167 -59.14 18.28 -7.46
CA GLY A 167 -59.35 18.02 -6.03
C GLY A 167 -58.49 18.85 -5.06
N THR A 168 -58.86 20.11 -4.83
CA THR A 168 -58.42 21.00 -3.75
C THR A 168 -58.96 20.60 -2.37
N ASP A 169 -58.22 20.86 -1.28
CA ASP A 169 -58.79 21.52 -0.09
C ASP A 169 -57.74 22.25 0.77
N ASP A 170 -58.12 23.45 1.22
CA ASP A 170 -57.38 24.44 1.99
C ASP A 170 -57.57 24.25 3.50
N SER A 171 -56.60 24.71 4.32
CA SER A 171 -56.85 25.54 5.53
C SER A 171 -55.57 26.02 6.24
N ASN A 172 -55.28 27.32 6.10
CA ASN A 172 -54.97 28.38 7.10
C ASN A 172 -54.76 27.98 8.59
N ASP A 173 -53.94 28.62 9.45
CA ASP A 173 -53.55 30.04 9.55
C ASP A 173 -52.37 30.23 10.56
N ASN A 174 -51.39 31.07 10.16
CA ASN A 174 -50.70 32.16 10.89
C ASN A 174 -50.52 32.18 12.45
N ASN A 175 -49.28 32.29 12.95
CA ASN A 175 -48.56 33.56 13.26
C ASN A 175 -47.52 33.47 14.41
N THR A 176 -46.52 34.37 14.32
CA THR A 176 -45.61 34.93 15.34
C THR A 176 -44.31 34.19 15.66
N GLY A 177 -43.22 34.76 15.14
CA GLY A 177 -41.85 34.42 15.50
C GLY A 177 -41.48 34.88 16.91
N ASN A 178 -40.49 34.17 17.46
CA ASN A 178 -39.59 34.71 18.46
C ASN A 178 -38.19 34.13 18.18
N GLU A 179 -37.29 35.02 17.82
CA GLU A 179 -35.86 34.78 17.65
C GLU A 179 -35.24 34.42 19.01
N THR A 180 -34.69 33.21 19.13
CA THR A 180 -33.52 32.96 19.98
C THR A 180 -32.59 32.04 19.23
N ASN A 181 -31.58 32.68 18.64
CA ASN A 181 -30.39 32.09 18.08
C ASN A 181 -29.64 31.31 19.19
N ASN A 182 -29.48 30.00 18.99
CA ASN A 182 -28.40 29.24 19.62
C ASN A 182 -28.04 28.10 18.67
N GLY A 183 -27.01 28.34 17.85
CA GLY A 183 -26.52 27.41 16.85
C GLY A 183 -25.89 26.16 17.46
N THR A 184 -26.17 25.05 16.79
CA THR A 184 -25.28 23.91 16.61
C THR A 184 -25.55 23.44 15.20
N ASP A 185 -24.95 24.12 14.23
CA ASP A 185 -24.77 23.52 12.91
C ASP A 185 -23.79 22.37 13.15
N GLU A 186 -24.29 21.14 13.03
CA GLU A 186 -23.41 19.99 12.91
C GLU A 186 -22.45 20.24 11.74
N PRO A 187 -21.15 20.00 11.90
CA PRO A 187 -20.26 19.97 10.76
C PRO A 187 -20.71 18.77 9.91
N THR A 188 -21.17 19.04 8.68
CA THR A 188 -21.24 18.02 7.65
C THR A 188 -19.82 17.51 7.45
N ASP A 189 -19.58 16.27 7.87
CA ASP A 189 -18.34 15.55 7.59
C ASP A 189 -17.98 15.67 6.10
N PRO A 190 -16.69 15.75 5.75
CA PRO A 190 -16.27 15.71 4.36
C PRO A 190 -16.77 14.39 3.77
N THR A 191 -17.61 14.46 2.73
CA THR A 191 -17.96 13.29 1.94
C THR A 191 -16.68 12.78 1.29
N GLN A 192 -16.09 11.72 1.83
CA GLN A 192 -15.03 10.95 1.19
C GLN A 192 -15.48 10.63 -0.25
N PRO A 193 -14.63 10.86 -1.27
CA PRO A 193 -14.98 10.49 -2.64
C PRO A 193 -15.25 8.97 -2.67
N THR A 194 -16.44 8.57 -3.12
CA THR A 194 -16.79 7.16 -3.24
C THR A 194 -15.88 6.51 -4.29
N ASN A 195 -15.09 5.51 -3.90
CA ASN A 195 -14.21 4.81 -4.83
C ASN A 195 -15.03 4.08 -5.91
N ASN A 196 -14.49 4.01 -7.12
CA ASN A 196 -15.14 3.34 -8.24
C ASN A 196 -14.81 1.84 -8.23
N SER A 197 -15.74 0.99 -7.80
CA SER A 197 -15.55 -0.47 -7.78
C SER A 197 -15.38 -1.11 -9.16
N THR A 198 -15.66 -0.37 -10.25
CA THR A 198 -15.43 -0.82 -11.62
C THR A 198 -14.04 -0.44 -12.16
N ASP A 199 -13.29 0.37 -11.42
CA ASP A 199 -11.93 0.80 -11.76
C ASP A 199 -11.15 1.15 -10.49
N MET A 200 -10.43 0.16 -9.99
CA MET A 200 -9.69 0.17 -8.73
C MET A 200 -8.33 0.87 -8.83
N GLY A 201 -7.96 1.43 -10.00
CA GLY A 201 -6.64 2.03 -10.21
C GLY A 201 -6.32 3.13 -9.20
N GLN A 202 -7.20 4.13 -9.07
CA GLN A 202 -6.95 5.22 -8.11
C GLN A 202 -6.94 4.73 -6.66
N PHE A 203 -7.88 3.84 -6.30
CA PHE A 203 -7.92 3.25 -4.97
C PHE A 203 -6.59 2.59 -4.60
N TRP A 204 -6.00 1.80 -5.51
CA TRP A 204 -4.72 1.16 -5.26
C TRP A 204 -3.55 2.15 -5.15
N LEU A 205 -3.54 3.23 -5.94
CA LEU A 205 -2.54 4.30 -5.77
C LEU A 205 -2.62 4.96 -4.40
N ASP A 206 -3.83 5.12 -3.87
CA ASP A 206 -4.07 5.83 -2.61
C ASP A 206 -3.71 4.97 -1.38
N VAL A 207 -3.94 3.65 -1.44
CA VAL A 207 -3.78 2.76 -0.27
C VAL A 207 -2.43 2.04 -0.21
N PHE A 208 -1.73 1.86 -1.33
CA PHE A 208 -0.41 1.24 -1.30
C PHE A 208 0.60 2.15 -0.59
N ARG A 209 1.49 1.51 0.17
CA ARG A 209 2.52 2.12 1.00
C ARG A 209 3.89 1.91 0.37
N CYS A 210 4.91 2.52 0.95
CA CYS A 210 6.30 2.42 0.50
C CYS A 210 6.51 2.94 -0.94
N GLN A 211 5.63 3.84 -1.38
CA GLN A 211 5.71 4.45 -2.70
C GLN A 211 6.72 5.61 -2.71
N PRO A 212 7.33 5.91 -3.88
CA PRO A 212 8.22 7.06 -4.01
C PRO A 212 7.55 8.36 -3.53
N GLY A 213 8.24 9.10 -2.66
CA GLY A 213 7.75 10.36 -2.09
C GLY A 213 6.95 10.20 -0.78
N GLN A 214 6.66 8.98 -0.34
CA GLN A 214 6.15 8.73 1.01
C GLN A 214 7.30 8.73 2.03
N ASN A 215 6.97 8.98 3.30
CA ASN A 215 7.91 8.77 4.40
C ASN A 215 8.02 7.27 4.69
N ILE A 216 9.13 6.66 4.31
CA ILE A 216 9.37 5.22 4.47
C ILE A 216 10.20 5.01 5.73
N PRO A 217 9.65 4.35 6.77
CA PRO A 217 10.41 4.06 7.98
C PRO A 217 11.51 3.03 7.69
N ALA A 218 12.67 3.24 8.30
CA ALA A 218 13.68 2.18 8.39
C ALA A 218 13.24 1.17 9.46
N VAL A 219 13.30 -0.12 9.12
CA VAL A 219 12.86 -1.22 9.97
C VAL A 219 13.98 -2.20 10.28
N ASP A 220 13.87 -2.85 11.43
CA ASP A 220 14.84 -3.79 11.98
C ASP A 220 14.38 -5.25 11.84
N ASP A 221 15.33 -6.16 11.62
CA ASP A 221 15.09 -7.61 11.74
C ASP A 221 15.47 -8.07 13.15
N LEU A 222 14.44 -8.17 13.99
CA LEU A 222 14.56 -8.49 15.41
C LEU A 222 15.11 -9.90 15.69
N THR A 223 15.30 -10.72 14.64
CA THR A 223 15.98 -12.01 14.76
C THR A 223 17.46 -11.85 15.09
N THR A 224 18.08 -10.75 14.67
CA THR A 224 19.51 -10.51 14.88
C THR A 224 19.75 -9.57 16.07
N THR A 225 21.02 -9.44 16.48
CA THR A 225 21.42 -8.45 17.50
C THR A 225 21.94 -7.16 16.87
N ALA A 226 22.15 -7.16 15.55
CA ALA A 226 22.48 -5.95 14.83
C ALA A 226 21.18 -5.16 14.63
N ILE A 227 21.32 -3.84 14.44
CA ILE A 227 20.20 -3.00 14.07
C ILE A 227 20.33 -2.78 12.58
N GLU A 228 19.42 -3.36 11.84
CA GLU A 228 19.25 -3.17 10.41
C GLU A 228 18.46 -1.87 10.12
N THR A 229 18.55 -1.39 8.89
CA THR A 229 17.79 -0.22 8.41
C THR A 229 17.16 -0.57 7.07
N HIS A 230 16.34 -1.62 7.06
CA HIS A 230 15.62 -2.04 5.86
C HIS A 230 14.55 -1.02 5.50
N GLU A 231 14.31 -0.81 4.20
CA GLU A 231 13.25 0.06 3.72
C GLU A 231 12.45 -0.67 2.65
N CYS A 232 11.15 -0.70 2.81
CA CYS A 232 10.22 -1.22 1.81
C CYS A 232 10.19 -0.31 0.57
N SER A 233 9.82 -0.89 -0.57
CA SER A 233 9.64 -0.14 -1.82
C SER A 233 8.53 -0.77 -2.63
N VAL A 234 7.58 0.05 -3.07
CA VAL A 234 6.50 -0.34 -3.98
C VAL A 234 6.36 0.71 -5.08
N GLU A 235 6.33 0.29 -6.32
CA GLU A 235 6.02 1.13 -7.48
C GLU A 235 4.80 0.55 -8.20
N LEU A 236 3.78 1.39 -8.41
CA LEU A 236 2.60 1.04 -9.18
C LEU A 236 2.68 1.71 -10.54
N THR A 237 2.54 0.91 -11.59
CA THR A 237 2.30 1.42 -12.95
C THR A 237 0.98 0.87 -13.47
N MET A 238 0.30 1.62 -14.32
CA MET A 238 -1.04 1.25 -14.77
C MET A 238 -1.18 1.45 -16.28
N ASN A 239 -1.96 0.57 -16.90
CA ASN A 239 -2.42 0.73 -18.27
C ASN A 239 -3.96 0.72 -18.32
N GLU A 240 -4.55 0.62 -19.52
CA GLU A 240 -6.00 0.65 -19.70
C GLU A 240 -6.74 -0.53 -19.03
N THR A 241 -6.05 -1.61 -18.68
CA THR A 241 -6.66 -2.87 -18.21
C THR A 241 -6.02 -3.43 -16.93
N HIS A 242 -4.79 -3.05 -16.60
CA HIS A 242 -4.01 -3.67 -15.53
C HIS A 242 -3.26 -2.66 -14.68
N ILE A 243 -2.90 -3.14 -13.49
CA ILE A 243 -1.95 -2.54 -12.58
C ILE A 243 -0.76 -3.48 -12.47
N THR A 244 0.44 -2.96 -12.66
CA THR A 244 1.70 -3.66 -12.40
C THR A 244 2.29 -3.12 -11.10
N ILE A 245 2.54 -4.02 -10.16
CA ILE A 245 3.09 -3.75 -8.84
C ILE A 245 4.52 -4.29 -8.82
N VAL A 246 5.50 -3.40 -8.67
CA VAL A 246 6.91 -3.76 -8.49
C VAL A 246 7.30 -3.49 -7.05
N THR A 247 7.90 -4.47 -6.36
CA THR A 247 8.29 -4.30 -4.96
C THR A 247 9.48 -5.13 -4.55
N ASN A 248 10.18 -4.66 -3.51
CA ASN A 248 11.29 -5.38 -2.89
C ASN A 248 10.85 -6.39 -1.81
N GLY A 249 9.56 -6.49 -1.49
CA GLY A 249 9.02 -7.48 -0.54
C GLY A 249 9.47 -7.31 0.91
N LEU A 250 9.94 -6.12 1.30
CA LEU A 250 10.26 -5.78 2.69
C LEU A 250 9.05 -5.11 3.38
N PRO A 251 8.80 -5.37 4.67
CA PRO A 251 7.71 -4.72 5.41
C PRO A 251 8.04 -3.26 5.77
N ASP A 252 7.01 -2.51 6.14
CA ASP A 252 7.07 -1.14 6.69
C ASP A 252 7.02 -1.11 8.23
N HIS A 253 7.22 -2.26 8.87
CA HIS A 253 7.35 -2.41 10.32
C HIS A 253 8.52 -3.36 10.66
N ASP A 254 9.05 -3.25 11.88
CA ASP A 254 10.04 -4.20 12.40
C ASP A 254 9.48 -5.62 12.34
N PHE A 255 10.34 -6.60 12.08
CA PHE A 255 9.91 -7.96 11.80
C PHE A 255 10.89 -9.01 12.33
N GLU A 256 10.50 -10.28 12.24
CA GLU A 256 11.37 -11.42 12.58
C GLU A 256 11.50 -12.33 11.36
N SER A 257 12.71 -12.45 10.82
CA SER A 257 13.09 -13.51 9.89
C SER A 257 12.93 -14.93 10.46
N THR A 258 13.13 -15.12 11.78
CA THR A 258 13.02 -16.41 12.50
C THR A 258 14.10 -17.46 12.16
N LEU A 259 13.73 -18.72 11.91
CA LEU A 259 14.63 -19.87 11.83
C LEU A 259 15.54 -19.87 10.60
N ALA A 260 15.06 -19.38 9.45
CA ALA A 260 15.89 -19.31 8.25
C ALA A 260 17.09 -18.37 8.45
N CYS A 261 16.90 -17.26 9.16
CA CYS A 261 18.00 -16.40 9.59
C CYS A 261 18.81 -17.01 10.74
N SER A 262 18.19 -17.30 11.87
CA SER A 262 18.90 -17.68 13.11
C SER A 262 19.63 -19.02 13.03
N GLN A 263 19.14 -19.97 12.22
CA GLN A 263 19.76 -21.28 12.03
C GLN A 263 20.39 -21.45 10.64
N GLY A 264 19.78 -20.86 9.61
CA GLY A 264 20.24 -20.97 8.23
C GLY A 264 21.22 -19.87 7.79
N ASN A 265 21.35 -18.78 8.56
CA ASN A 265 22.08 -17.57 8.16
C ASN A 265 21.59 -17.03 6.82
N ASP A 266 20.28 -17.13 6.57
CA ASP A 266 19.60 -16.67 5.37
C ASP A 266 18.44 -15.79 5.80
N CYS A 267 18.78 -14.56 6.20
CA CYS A 267 17.83 -13.57 6.69
C CYS A 267 17.12 -12.89 5.53
N THR A 268 15.99 -12.24 5.85
CA THR A 268 15.23 -11.40 4.92
C THR A 268 16.14 -10.43 4.17
N ARG A 269 15.89 -10.27 2.87
CA ARG A 269 16.56 -9.28 2.03
C ARG A 269 15.61 -8.79 0.95
N ALA A 270 15.91 -7.63 0.40
CA ALA A 270 15.20 -7.09 -0.75
C ALA A 270 15.16 -8.10 -1.91
N GLN A 271 13.96 -8.33 -2.43
CA GLN A 271 13.67 -9.14 -3.60
C GLN A 271 13.37 -8.22 -4.81
N ASN A 272 12.92 -8.81 -5.92
CA ASN A 272 12.49 -8.08 -7.10
C ASN A 272 11.20 -8.71 -7.65
N TYR A 273 10.10 -8.47 -6.93
CA TYR A 273 8.79 -8.95 -7.31
C TYR A 273 8.15 -8.02 -8.34
N GLU A 274 7.43 -8.60 -9.29
CA GLU A 274 6.60 -7.91 -10.27
C GLU A 274 5.31 -8.71 -10.46
N TRP A 275 4.17 -8.15 -10.07
CA TRP A 275 2.86 -8.76 -10.28
C TRP A 275 2.00 -7.87 -11.17
N THR A 276 1.12 -8.50 -11.94
CA THR A 276 0.12 -7.80 -12.76
C THR A 276 -1.27 -8.28 -12.35
N ILE A 277 -2.13 -7.34 -11.96
CA ILE A 277 -3.50 -7.58 -11.51
C ILE A 277 -4.49 -6.76 -12.36
N PRO A 278 -5.77 -7.17 -12.45
CA PRO A 278 -6.78 -6.37 -13.14
C PRO A 278 -7.04 -5.08 -12.38
N ARG A 279 -7.10 -3.96 -13.11
CA ARG A 279 -7.61 -2.70 -12.55
C ARG A 279 -9.13 -2.75 -12.32
N SER A 280 -9.82 -3.62 -13.03
CA SER A 280 -11.28 -3.77 -13.03
C SER A 280 -11.59 -5.24 -12.78
N PRO A 281 -11.67 -5.69 -11.51
CA PRO A 281 -11.86 -7.09 -11.18
C PRO A 281 -13.24 -7.59 -11.64
N ILE A 282 -13.28 -8.80 -12.20
CA ILE A 282 -14.50 -9.43 -12.74
C ILE A 282 -14.63 -10.81 -12.12
N ASN A 283 -15.81 -11.13 -11.58
CA ASN A 283 -16.11 -12.47 -11.07
C ASN A 283 -15.88 -13.56 -12.13
N ASP A 284 -15.17 -14.62 -11.76
CA ASP A 284 -15.11 -15.81 -12.56
C ASP A 284 -16.47 -16.51 -12.53
N THR A 285 -16.96 -16.86 -13.72
CA THR A 285 -18.21 -17.60 -13.91
C THR A 285 -18.04 -18.77 -14.88
N THR A 286 -16.79 -19.05 -15.29
CA THR A 286 -16.44 -20.06 -16.29
C THR A 286 -16.33 -21.43 -15.64
N GLY A 287 -15.63 -21.51 -14.50
CA GLY A 287 -15.33 -22.76 -13.81
C GLY A 287 -14.51 -23.74 -14.66
N GLY A 288 -14.39 -24.97 -14.17
CA GLY A 288 -13.57 -26.02 -14.79
C GLY A 288 -12.07 -25.89 -14.49
N HIS A 289 -11.69 -25.14 -13.46
CA HIS A 289 -10.31 -25.00 -12.99
C HIS A 289 -9.82 -26.28 -12.31
N ASP A 290 -8.49 -26.41 -12.19
CA ASP A 290 -7.89 -27.45 -11.37
C ASP A 290 -8.20 -27.17 -9.90
N ALA A 291 -8.87 -28.11 -9.22
CA ALA A 291 -9.28 -27.98 -7.83
C ALA A 291 -8.26 -28.58 -6.84
N THR A 292 -7.07 -29.00 -7.29
CA THR A 292 -6.11 -29.74 -6.46
C THR A 292 -5.74 -29.00 -5.17
N ASN A 293 -5.52 -27.68 -5.24
CA ASN A 293 -5.11 -26.87 -4.08
C ASN A 293 -6.29 -26.17 -3.38
N CYS A 294 -7.52 -26.39 -3.85
CA CYS A 294 -8.73 -25.83 -3.26
C CYS A 294 -9.91 -26.79 -3.52
N PRO A 295 -9.84 -28.04 -3.04
CA PRO A 295 -10.78 -29.10 -3.44
C PRO A 295 -12.24 -28.75 -3.13
N GLU A 296 -12.47 -27.95 -2.09
CA GLU A 296 -13.78 -27.49 -1.67
C GLU A 296 -14.41 -26.48 -2.65
N ALA A 297 -13.61 -25.75 -3.44
CA ALA A 297 -14.10 -24.90 -4.52
C ALA A 297 -14.55 -25.71 -5.76
N ASN A 298 -14.21 -27.01 -5.81
CA ASN A 298 -14.69 -27.96 -6.80
C ASN A 298 -14.52 -27.51 -8.28
N GLY A 299 -13.47 -26.72 -8.53
CA GLY A 299 -13.13 -26.20 -9.85
C GLY A 299 -14.02 -25.04 -10.32
N ASP A 300 -14.86 -24.47 -9.46
CA ASP A 300 -15.65 -23.28 -9.78
C ASP A 300 -14.78 -22.02 -9.86
N TYR A 301 -13.63 -22.02 -9.19
CA TYR A 301 -12.67 -20.91 -9.11
C TYR A 301 -11.24 -21.41 -9.33
N GLU A 302 -10.36 -20.53 -9.79
CA GLU A 302 -8.92 -20.79 -9.85
C GLU A 302 -8.34 -20.89 -8.43
N CYS A 303 -7.63 -21.97 -8.12
CA CYS A 303 -6.98 -22.12 -6.82
C CYS A 303 -5.76 -21.20 -6.72
N ALA A 304 -5.55 -20.64 -5.53
CA ALA A 304 -4.27 -20.08 -5.16
C ALA A 304 -3.19 -21.18 -5.07
N ALA A 305 -1.92 -20.77 -5.10
CA ALA A 305 -0.81 -21.71 -4.93
C ALA A 305 -0.87 -22.33 -3.52
N ALA A 306 -0.67 -23.65 -3.40
CA ALA A 306 -0.57 -24.30 -2.10
C ALA A 306 0.67 -23.84 -1.33
N LEU A 307 1.78 -23.61 -2.04
CA LEU A 307 3.02 -23.04 -1.51
C LEU A 307 3.42 -21.85 -2.40
N GLY A 308 3.72 -20.72 -1.78
CA GLY A 308 4.11 -19.49 -2.47
C GLY A 308 3.08 -18.36 -2.33
N GLU A 309 3.22 -17.36 -3.18
CA GLU A 309 2.45 -16.13 -3.16
C GLU A 309 0.98 -16.35 -3.56
N VAL A 310 0.05 -15.89 -2.73
CA VAL A 310 -1.41 -15.92 -3.01
C VAL A 310 -2.00 -14.51 -3.19
N ALA A 311 -1.31 -13.49 -2.68
CA ALA A 311 -1.74 -12.10 -2.74
C ALA A 311 -0.59 -11.15 -2.38
N ILE A 312 -0.82 -9.85 -2.50
CA ILE A 312 0.16 -8.79 -2.22
C ILE A 312 -0.36 -7.89 -1.09
N ALA A 313 0.40 -7.73 -0.01
CA ALA A 313 0.11 -6.76 1.03
C ALA A 313 0.28 -5.32 0.50
N ILE A 314 -0.42 -4.35 1.08
CA ILE A 314 -0.28 -2.94 0.65
C ILE A 314 1.10 -2.33 0.93
N ASN A 315 1.96 -2.97 1.74
CA ASN A 315 3.37 -2.60 1.90
C ASN A 315 4.33 -3.34 0.94
N GLY A 316 3.80 -4.19 0.05
CA GLY A 316 4.55 -4.93 -0.96
C GLY A 316 5.04 -6.31 -0.54
N VAL A 317 4.86 -6.69 0.72
CA VAL A 317 5.19 -8.05 1.19
C VAL A 317 4.17 -9.06 0.63
N PRO A 318 4.58 -10.23 0.14
CA PRO A 318 3.64 -11.26 -0.27
C PRO A 318 2.83 -11.85 0.89
N PHE A 319 1.56 -12.18 0.61
CA PHE A 319 0.81 -13.14 1.41
C PHE A 319 1.08 -14.53 0.88
N TYR A 320 1.36 -15.46 1.78
CA TYR A 320 1.41 -16.89 1.47
C TYR A 320 0.14 -17.56 1.96
N GLY A 321 -0.17 -18.72 1.38
CA GLY A 321 -1.26 -19.57 1.84
C GLY A 321 -0.98 -20.13 3.25
N PRO A 322 -1.92 -20.90 3.81
CA PRO A 322 -1.81 -21.46 5.16
C PRO A 322 -0.67 -22.49 5.29
N GLU A 323 -0.23 -23.09 4.18
CA GLU A 323 0.82 -24.10 4.20
C GLU A 323 2.21 -23.48 4.04
N ASP A 324 3.16 -23.98 4.82
CA ASP A 324 4.60 -23.78 4.60
C ASP A 324 5.25 -25.14 4.32
N GLY A 325 6.48 -25.16 3.79
CA GLY A 325 7.21 -26.41 3.55
C GLY A 325 7.37 -27.16 4.86
N PRO A 326 6.60 -28.23 5.12
CA PRO A 326 6.41 -29.45 4.32
C PRO A 326 4.96 -29.75 3.82
N GLY A 327 4.11 -28.73 3.72
CA GLY A 327 2.68 -28.84 3.37
C GLY A 327 1.76 -28.95 4.60
N GLY A 328 2.20 -28.48 5.76
CA GLY A 328 1.38 -28.39 6.97
C GLY A 328 0.91 -26.96 7.20
N ASP A 329 -0.22 -26.78 7.88
CA ASP A 329 -0.72 -25.46 8.26
C ASP A 329 0.25 -24.80 9.26
N ALA A 330 0.95 -23.77 8.82
CA ALA A 330 2.01 -23.09 9.57
C ALA A 330 1.47 -22.38 10.81
N VAL A 331 0.27 -21.80 10.70
CA VAL A 331 -0.41 -21.11 11.79
C VAL A 331 -0.86 -22.11 12.84
N ALA A 332 -1.37 -23.28 12.42
CA ALA A 332 -1.76 -24.34 13.33
C ALA A 332 -0.58 -24.94 14.09
N SER A 333 0.57 -25.10 13.43
CA SER A 333 1.82 -25.47 14.08
C SER A 333 2.24 -24.43 15.12
N GLN A 334 2.24 -23.14 14.77
CA GLN A 334 2.60 -22.03 15.67
C GLN A 334 1.74 -22.01 16.94
N HIS A 335 0.45 -22.32 16.83
CA HIS A 335 -0.48 -22.38 17.96
C HIS A 335 -0.51 -23.75 18.69
N GLY A 336 0.38 -24.68 18.31
CA GLY A 336 0.56 -25.98 18.97
C GLY A 336 -0.59 -26.96 18.73
N ALA A 337 -1.33 -26.83 17.62
CA ALA A 337 -2.36 -27.79 17.22
C ALA A 337 -1.77 -29.17 16.89
N TYR A 338 -0.54 -29.18 16.38
CA TYR A 338 0.27 -30.36 16.14
C TYR A 338 1.76 -30.03 16.32
N GLU A 339 2.60 -31.06 16.36
CA GLU A 339 4.06 -30.91 16.35
C GLU A 339 4.56 -31.16 14.92
N GLU A 340 5.15 -30.16 14.29
CA GLU A 340 5.77 -30.33 12.98
C GLU A 340 7.12 -31.06 13.13
N ASP A 341 7.16 -32.33 12.71
CA ASP A 341 8.32 -33.21 12.85
C ASP A 341 9.10 -33.44 11.54
N ARG A 342 8.62 -32.88 10.42
CA ARG A 342 9.27 -32.97 9.09
C ARG A 342 10.26 -31.83 8.89
N GLN A 343 9.90 -30.60 9.30
CA GLN A 343 10.75 -29.41 9.22
C GLN A 343 10.41 -28.41 10.35
N PRO A 344 11.39 -27.88 11.10
CA PRO A 344 11.11 -26.81 12.06
C PRO A 344 10.56 -25.56 11.36
N ILE A 345 9.42 -25.08 11.82
CA ILE A 345 8.77 -23.85 11.37
C ILE A 345 8.53 -22.98 12.61
N GLU A 346 8.79 -21.70 12.48
CA GLU A 346 8.47 -20.69 13.49
C GLU A 346 7.92 -19.48 12.74
N LEU A 347 6.80 -18.95 13.23
CA LEU A 347 6.26 -17.67 12.78
C LEU A 347 6.56 -16.63 13.85
N GLY A 348 7.02 -15.46 13.41
CA GLY A 348 7.29 -14.31 14.26
C GLY A 348 6.07 -13.40 14.40
N VAL A 349 6.35 -12.13 14.70
CA VAL A 349 5.36 -11.05 14.67
C VAL A 349 4.51 -11.12 13.39
N CYS A 350 3.21 -10.82 13.50
CA CYS A 350 2.26 -10.79 12.39
C CYS A 350 1.99 -12.17 11.74
N HIS A 351 2.35 -13.26 12.42
CA HIS A 351 2.36 -14.61 11.83
C HIS A 351 3.15 -14.65 10.51
N ALA A 352 4.26 -13.91 10.48
CA ALA A 352 5.12 -13.79 9.32
C ALA A 352 6.48 -14.41 9.61
N HIS A 353 7.21 -14.74 8.56
CA HIS A 353 8.61 -15.11 8.65
C HIS A 353 9.29 -15.00 7.30
N ASN A 354 10.57 -15.37 7.22
CA ASN A 354 11.28 -15.49 5.96
C ASN A 354 11.41 -16.94 5.50
N GLY A 355 11.09 -17.18 4.24
CA GLY A 355 11.44 -18.39 3.53
C GLY A 355 12.93 -18.42 3.16
N GLN A 356 13.41 -19.59 2.73
CA GLN A 356 14.75 -19.70 2.13
C GLN A 356 14.85 -18.77 0.92
N GLY A 357 16.01 -18.15 0.75
CA GLY A 357 16.18 -17.07 -0.22
C GLY A 357 15.75 -15.70 0.33
N GLY A 358 15.54 -15.56 1.64
CA GLY A 358 15.28 -14.28 2.29
C GLY A 358 13.96 -13.62 1.89
N THR A 359 12.95 -14.43 1.54
CA THR A 359 11.62 -13.99 1.11
C THR A 359 10.70 -13.86 2.32
N PHE A 360 10.55 -12.64 2.84
CA PHE A 360 9.62 -12.37 3.95
C PHE A 360 8.17 -12.42 3.46
N HIS A 361 7.27 -13.02 4.24
CA HIS A 361 5.85 -13.15 3.87
C HIS A 361 4.95 -13.36 5.11
N TYR A 362 3.67 -12.97 4.98
CA TYR A 362 2.65 -13.21 6.03
C TYR A 362 1.87 -14.50 5.76
N HIS A 363 1.58 -15.26 6.82
CA HIS A 363 0.68 -16.43 6.77
C HIS A 363 -0.73 -16.16 7.32
N ALA A 364 -0.91 -15.15 8.19
CA ALA A 364 -2.25 -14.86 8.74
C ALA A 364 -2.52 -13.41 9.14
N ASP A 365 -1.61 -12.75 9.86
CA ASP A 365 -1.93 -11.46 10.50
C ASP A 365 -1.17 -10.29 9.88
N ALA A 366 -1.54 -9.94 8.65
CA ALA A 366 -1.09 -8.71 8.03
C ALA A 366 -1.84 -7.46 8.53
N ASN A 367 -2.69 -7.55 9.56
CA ASN A 367 -3.33 -6.35 10.15
C ASN A 367 -2.29 -5.46 10.85
N CYS A 368 -1.19 -6.06 11.31
CA CYS A 368 -0.13 -5.36 12.03
C CYS A 368 0.49 -4.21 11.23
N LEU A 369 0.41 -4.21 9.89
CA LEU A 369 0.86 -3.07 9.08
C LEU A 369 0.09 -1.79 9.43
N HIS A 370 -1.16 -1.87 9.90
CA HIS A 370 -1.93 -0.72 10.36
C HIS A 370 -1.68 -0.34 11.81
N TRP A 371 -0.85 -1.10 12.52
CA TRP A 371 -0.48 -0.78 13.89
C TRP A 371 0.79 0.07 13.90
N HIS A 372 0.76 1.16 14.66
CA HIS A 372 1.89 2.06 14.82
C HIS A 372 2.20 2.21 16.31
N PRO A 373 3.47 2.01 16.73
CA PRO A 373 3.84 2.09 18.14
C PRO A 373 3.67 3.52 18.68
N ASP A 374 3.14 3.63 19.90
CA ASP A 374 3.22 4.88 20.66
C ASP A 374 4.67 5.12 21.17
N GLU A 375 4.95 6.32 21.70
CA GLU A 375 6.27 6.65 22.24
C GLU A 375 6.71 5.63 23.31
N GLY A 376 7.74 4.84 22.98
CA GLY A 376 8.32 3.83 23.87
C GLY A 376 7.79 2.40 23.67
N GLU A 377 6.86 2.20 22.73
CA GLU A 377 6.43 0.87 22.27
C GLU A 377 7.25 0.40 21.07
N THR A 378 7.20 -0.91 20.83
CA THR A 378 7.82 -1.59 19.68
C THR A 378 6.80 -2.52 19.05
N ILE A 379 7.07 -3.06 17.86
CA ILE A 379 6.16 -4.04 17.22
C ILE A 379 5.86 -5.26 18.11
N LEU A 380 6.72 -5.57 19.09
CA LEU A 380 6.50 -6.64 20.06
C LEU A 380 5.37 -6.35 21.06
N ASP A 381 4.92 -5.09 21.16
CA ASP A 381 3.78 -4.67 21.98
C ASP A 381 2.44 -4.81 21.25
N TYR A 382 2.46 -5.17 19.95
CA TYR A 382 1.26 -5.45 19.17
C TYR A 382 0.52 -6.67 19.75
N ASP A 383 -0.64 -6.42 20.38
CA ASP A 383 -1.42 -7.46 21.08
C ASP A 383 -2.24 -8.30 20.09
N THR A 384 -1.77 -9.51 19.84
CA THR A 384 -2.41 -10.55 19.02
C THR A 384 -3.18 -11.59 19.85
N SER A 385 -3.38 -11.36 21.15
CA SER A 385 -3.97 -12.35 22.07
C SER A 385 -5.41 -12.72 21.72
N THR A 386 -6.16 -11.81 21.11
CA THR A 386 -7.54 -12.04 20.65
C THR A 386 -7.83 -11.21 19.39
N PRO A 387 -8.78 -11.63 18.55
CA PRO A 387 -9.26 -10.82 17.43
C PRO A 387 -9.75 -9.42 17.84
N ALA A 388 -10.31 -9.29 19.04
CA ALA A 388 -10.75 -8.02 19.61
C ALA A 388 -9.57 -7.10 19.99
N ALA A 389 -8.46 -7.66 20.45
CA ALA A 389 -7.23 -6.90 20.71
C ALA A 389 -6.66 -6.35 19.40
N VAL A 390 -6.56 -7.19 18.36
CA VAL A 390 -6.15 -6.75 17.01
C VAL A 390 -7.04 -5.62 16.50
N ALA A 391 -8.37 -5.75 16.65
CA ALA A 391 -9.33 -4.70 16.29
C ALA A 391 -9.03 -3.36 16.98
N GLN A 392 -8.77 -3.41 18.28
CA GLN A 392 -8.54 -2.22 19.09
C GLN A 392 -7.24 -1.52 18.68
N ASN A 393 -6.26 -2.32 18.28
CA ASN A 393 -4.92 -1.86 17.90
C ASN A 393 -4.88 -1.26 16.48
N THR A 394 -5.67 -1.79 15.54
CA THR A 394 -5.53 -1.47 14.10
C THR A 394 -6.72 -0.71 13.51
N ALA A 395 -7.91 -0.88 14.09
CA ALA A 395 -9.15 -0.27 13.58
C ALA A 395 -9.96 0.44 14.67
N ASN A 396 -9.47 0.46 15.92
CA ASN A 396 -10.20 0.94 17.09
C ASN A 396 -11.65 0.37 17.18
N GLY A 397 -11.80 -0.91 16.84
CA GLY A 397 -13.11 -1.59 16.79
C GLY A 397 -14.02 -1.17 15.63
N SER A 398 -13.49 -0.48 14.63
CA SER A 398 -14.18 -0.14 13.37
C SER A 398 -14.04 -1.26 12.34
N HIS A 399 -14.66 -1.11 11.17
CA HIS A 399 -14.34 -1.93 10.00
C HIS A 399 -12.83 -1.85 9.73
N SER A 400 -12.19 -2.98 9.44
CA SER A 400 -10.77 -3.02 9.15
C SER A 400 -10.43 -2.23 7.89
N ALA A 401 -9.23 -1.64 7.84
CA ALA A 401 -8.67 -1.10 6.61
C ALA A 401 -8.24 -2.23 5.67
N VAL A 402 -8.02 -1.89 4.39
CA VAL A 402 -7.46 -2.81 3.39
C VAL A 402 -6.03 -3.19 3.78
N ILE A 403 -5.70 -4.48 3.75
CA ILE A 403 -4.36 -5.00 4.07
C ILE A 403 -3.61 -5.48 2.83
N GLY A 404 -4.33 -5.77 1.74
CA GLY A 404 -3.71 -6.23 0.49
C GLY A 404 -4.69 -6.36 -0.66
N VAL A 405 -4.19 -6.91 -1.75
CA VAL A 405 -4.90 -7.18 -3.00
C VAL A 405 -4.65 -8.62 -3.44
N ALA A 406 -5.70 -9.32 -3.84
CA ALA A 406 -5.60 -10.65 -4.43
C ALA A 406 -5.18 -10.56 -5.91
N MET A 407 -4.72 -11.68 -6.49
CA MET A 407 -4.24 -11.71 -7.88
C MET A 407 -5.34 -11.43 -8.91
N ASP A 408 -6.61 -11.56 -8.51
CA ASP A 408 -7.80 -11.17 -9.28
C ASP A 408 -8.21 -9.70 -9.12
N GLY A 409 -7.42 -8.90 -8.40
CA GLY A 409 -7.61 -7.46 -8.20
C GLY A 409 -8.64 -7.06 -7.14
N TYR A 410 -9.32 -8.02 -6.49
CA TYR A 410 -10.22 -7.72 -5.38
C TYR A 410 -9.44 -7.39 -4.08
N PRO A 411 -9.96 -6.48 -3.25
CA PRO A 411 -9.29 -6.09 -2.02
C PRO A 411 -9.40 -7.16 -0.94
N ILE A 412 -8.37 -7.20 -0.09
CA ILE A 412 -8.30 -8.04 1.11
C ILE A 412 -8.33 -7.10 2.32
N TYR A 413 -9.33 -7.27 3.18
CA TYR A 413 -9.48 -6.50 4.41
C TYR A 413 -8.99 -7.26 5.63
N GLY A 414 -8.79 -6.53 6.73
CA GLY A 414 -8.52 -7.11 8.03
C GLY A 414 -9.67 -7.96 8.61
N LEU A 415 -9.52 -8.32 9.89
CA LEU A 415 -10.43 -9.22 10.60
C LEU A 415 -11.88 -8.75 10.74
N TRP A 416 -12.14 -7.44 10.63
CA TRP A 416 -13.43 -6.83 10.96
C TRP A 416 -14.12 -6.29 9.72
N GLY A 417 -15.37 -6.70 9.53
CA GLY A 417 -16.20 -6.35 8.38
C GLY A 417 -17.65 -6.05 8.79
N TYR A 418 -18.49 -5.72 7.81
CA TYR A 418 -19.93 -5.57 8.02
C TYR A 418 -20.65 -6.89 7.81
N ASP A 419 -21.51 -7.28 8.75
CA ASP A 419 -22.49 -8.35 8.53
C ASP A 419 -23.65 -7.86 7.63
N GLU A 420 -24.57 -8.77 7.29
CA GLU A 420 -25.78 -8.46 6.51
C GLU A 420 -26.68 -7.37 7.13
N GLN A 421 -26.50 -7.06 8.42
CA GLN A 421 -27.24 -6.03 9.15
C GLN A 421 -26.43 -4.74 9.34
N MET A 422 -25.26 -4.60 8.70
CA MET A 422 -24.32 -3.49 8.85
C MET A 422 -23.73 -3.33 10.26
N ASN A 423 -23.72 -4.41 11.07
CA ASN A 423 -22.95 -4.41 12.31
C ASN A 423 -21.50 -4.75 12.00
N ILE A 424 -20.58 -4.12 12.73
CA ILE A 424 -19.17 -4.47 12.68
C ILE A 424 -18.97 -5.78 13.46
N VAL A 425 -18.50 -6.81 12.77
CA VAL A 425 -18.27 -8.14 13.32
C VAL A 425 -16.89 -8.65 12.92
N GLU A 426 -16.38 -9.61 13.70
CA GLU A 426 -15.25 -10.44 13.26
C GLU A 426 -15.72 -11.29 12.08
N MET A 427 -15.12 -11.10 10.92
CA MET A 427 -15.35 -11.94 9.75
C MET A 427 -14.74 -13.31 10.03
N ARG A 428 -15.53 -14.35 9.81
CA ARG A 428 -15.20 -15.72 10.23
C ARG A 428 -15.17 -16.62 9.02
N SER A 429 -14.12 -17.44 8.96
CA SER A 429 -14.02 -18.48 7.96
C SER A 429 -15.15 -19.52 8.11
N SER A 430 -15.53 -20.10 6.98
CA SER A 430 -16.48 -21.20 6.88
C SER A 430 -15.79 -22.57 6.72
N TYR A 431 -14.49 -22.66 7.03
CA TYR A 431 -13.76 -23.92 7.09
C TYR A 431 -13.69 -24.48 8.50
N GLU A 432 -13.76 -25.80 8.62
CA GLU A 432 -13.50 -26.52 9.85
C GLU A 432 -12.54 -27.69 9.62
N LEU A 433 -11.86 -28.13 10.68
CA LEU A 433 -11.06 -29.35 10.64
C LEU A 433 -11.96 -30.57 10.50
N LYS A 434 -11.53 -31.51 9.64
CA LYS A 434 -12.12 -32.85 9.57
C LYS A 434 -11.93 -33.57 10.91
N GLU A 435 -12.86 -34.46 11.24
CA GLU A 435 -12.83 -35.19 12.53
C GLU A 435 -11.52 -35.96 12.71
N GLY A 436 -10.74 -35.58 13.73
CA GLY A 436 -9.48 -36.23 14.09
C GLY A 436 -8.23 -35.64 13.43
N GLU A 437 -8.40 -34.67 12.54
CA GLU A 437 -7.29 -33.95 11.91
C GLU A 437 -6.83 -32.75 12.74
N THR A 438 -5.70 -32.17 12.37
CA THR A 438 -5.00 -31.15 13.17
C THR A 438 -4.45 -29.98 12.35
N GLY A 439 -4.55 -30.02 11.02
CA GLY A 439 -3.87 -29.11 10.10
C GLY A 439 -2.49 -29.62 9.69
N TYR A 440 -2.07 -30.80 10.17
CA TYR A 440 -0.79 -31.42 9.84
C TYR A 440 -0.66 -31.71 8.34
N ASN A 441 -1.75 -32.09 7.66
CA ASN A 441 -1.73 -32.28 6.20
C ASN A 441 -2.20 -31.03 5.43
N GLY A 442 -2.17 -29.85 6.07
CA GLY A 442 -2.53 -28.60 5.41
C GLY A 442 -3.98 -28.58 4.94
N ILE A 443 -4.21 -28.13 3.71
CA ILE A 443 -5.52 -27.98 3.07
C ILE A 443 -6.34 -29.28 3.11
N ASP A 444 -5.67 -30.44 3.02
CA ASP A 444 -6.33 -31.75 3.04
C ASP A 444 -7.03 -32.06 4.37
N ASP A 445 -6.69 -31.38 5.46
CA ASP A 445 -7.30 -31.58 6.78
C ASP A 445 -8.59 -30.76 6.98
N TYR A 446 -8.88 -29.80 6.09
CA TYR A 446 -10.00 -28.89 6.22
C TYR A 446 -11.15 -29.21 5.25
N VAL A 447 -12.37 -28.84 5.65
CA VAL A 447 -13.58 -28.95 4.83
C VAL A 447 -14.36 -27.64 4.91
N TYR A 448 -14.94 -27.22 3.79
CA TYR A 448 -15.80 -26.05 3.75
C TYR A 448 -17.22 -26.44 4.19
N VAL A 449 -17.78 -25.67 5.11
CA VAL A 449 -19.14 -25.81 5.59
C VAL A 449 -19.87 -24.51 5.33
N GLN A 450 -20.72 -24.52 4.31
CA GLN A 450 -21.55 -23.36 3.98
C GLN A 450 -22.32 -22.87 5.21
N ASP A 451 -22.31 -21.55 5.40
CA ASP A 451 -22.98 -20.84 6.50
C ASP A 451 -22.43 -21.17 7.91
N LEU A 452 -21.25 -21.79 8.01
CA LEU A 452 -20.55 -21.94 9.29
C LEU A 452 -20.08 -20.57 9.79
N GLY A 453 -19.34 -19.84 8.95
CA GLY A 453 -18.88 -18.49 9.19
C GLY A 453 -19.63 -17.46 8.36
N HIS A 454 -18.94 -16.36 8.06
CA HIS A 454 -19.44 -15.25 7.24
C HIS A 454 -18.97 -15.34 5.78
N LEU A 455 -17.86 -16.05 5.55
CA LEU A 455 -17.12 -16.01 4.29
C LEU A 455 -17.43 -17.25 3.43
N ASP A 456 -17.30 -17.08 2.12
CA ASP A 456 -17.48 -18.12 1.13
C ASP A 456 -16.27 -19.08 1.04
N VAL A 457 -16.28 -19.96 0.04
CA VAL A 457 -15.24 -20.97 -0.18
C VAL A 457 -13.88 -20.36 -0.55
N CYS A 458 -13.83 -19.12 -1.05
CA CYS A 458 -12.57 -18.42 -1.32
C CYS A 458 -12.15 -17.52 -0.15
N ASN A 459 -12.87 -17.59 0.98
CA ASN A 459 -12.66 -16.77 2.16
C ASN A 459 -12.94 -15.27 1.94
N GLY A 460 -13.93 -14.97 1.08
CA GLY A 460 -14.42 -13.62 0.84
C GLY A 460 -15.95 -13.54 0.89
N HIS A 461 -16.48 -12.36 0.60
CA HIS A 461 -17.91 -12.17 0.37
C HIS A 461 -18.17 -10.89 -0.45
N PHE A 462 -19.40 -10.75 -0.95
CA PHE A 462 -19.86 -9.49 -1.52
C PHE A 462 -20.58 -8.67 -0.44
N GLY A 463 -20.12 -7.45 -0.21
CA GLY A 463 -20.71 -6.57 0.79
C GLY A 463 -20.19 -5.13 0.68
N PRO A 464 -20.87 -4.17 1.32
CA PRO A 464 -20.37 -2.80 1.45
C PRO A 464 -19.11 -2.75 2.30
N THR A 465 -18.27 -1.78 2.03
CA THR A 465 -17.08 -1.43 2.82
C THR A 465 -17.03 0.09 3.00
N PRO A 466 -16.20 0.65 3.91
CA PRO A 466 -15.99 2.09 3.99
C PRO A 466 -15.57 2.70 2.65
N ASP A 467 -14.73 1.99 1.89
CA ASP A 467 -14.19 2.42 0.61
C ASP A 467 -15.18 2.25 -0.56
N PHE A 468 -16.04 1.22 -0.50
CA PHE A 468 -17.04 0.89 -1.50
C PHE A 468 -18.44 0.73 -0.85
N PRO A 469 -19.14 1.85 -0.56
CA PRO A 469 -20.44 1.79 0.14
C PRO A 469 -21.54 1.06 -0.63
N ASP A 470 -21.45 1.00 -1.96
CA ASP A 470 -22.39 0.27 -2.82
C ASP A 470 -22.07 -1.24 -2.92
N GLY A 471 -20.94 -1.66 -2.35
CA GLY A 471 -20.51 -3.05 -2.30
C GLY A 471 -19.50 -3.43 -3.38
N ILE A 472 -18.61 -4.33 -2.99
CA ILE A 472 -17.64 -5.01 -3.85
C ILE A 472 -17.42 -6.41 -3.30
N TYR A 473 -17.03 -7.37 -4.14
CA TYR A 473 -16.46 -8.61 -3.61
C TYR A 473 -15.12 -8.29 -2.95
N HIS A 474 -14.87 -8.86 -1.78
CA HIS A 474 -13.63 -8.67 -1.05
C HIS A 474 -13.33 -9.84 -0.12
N TYR A 475 -12.04 -10.08 0.08
CA TYR A 475 -11.54 -11.11 0.98
C TYR A 475 -11.31 -10.54 2.38
N HIS A 476 -11.17 -11.43 3.36
CA HIS A 476 -10.80 -11.06 4.71
C HIS A 476 -9.65 -11.90 5.24
N SER A 477 -8.77 -11.27 6.01
CA SER A 477 -7.95 -12.03 6.95
C SER A 477 -8.84 -12.63 8.04
N THR A 478 -8.49 -13.82 8.53
CA THR A 478 -9.31 -14.53 9.52
C THR A 478 -8.45 -15.21 10.57
N MET A 479 -8.82 -15.08 11.84
CA MET A 479 -8.19 -15.83 12.95
C MET A 479 -9.10 -16.92 13.50
N MET A 480 -10.42 -16.78 13.31
CA MET A 480 -11.42 -17.74 13.79
C MET A 480 -12.38 -18.17 12.69
N ASN A 481 -12.86 -19.42 12.78
CA ASN A 481 -14.00 -19.90 12.02
C ASN A 481 -15.32 -19.66 12.78
N GLY A 482 -16.44 -20.03 12.15
CA GLY A 482 -17.78 -19.93 12.73
C GLY A 482 -17.95 -20.50 14.14
N ASP A 483 -17.27 -21.62 14.43
CA ASP A 483 -17.31 -22.32 15.71
C ASP A 483 -16.31 -21.79 16.75
N GLY A 484 -15.53 -20.76 16.40
CA GLY A 484 -14.49 -20.20 17.27
C GLY A 484 -13.26 -21.09 17.40
N GLN A 485 -13.05 -21.99 16.44
CA GLN A 485 -11.75 -22.65 16.19
C GLN A 485 -10.93 -21.81 15.22
N MET A 486 -9.74 -22.29 14.84
CA MET A 486 -8.84 -21.58 13.94
C MET A 486 -9.49 -21.23 12.60
N GLY A 487 -9.26 -19.99 12.15
CA GLY A 487 -9.82 -19.42 10.93
C GLY A 487 -9.06 -19.73 9.65
N PHE A 488 -8.67 -20.98 9.42
CA PHE A 488 -8.11 -21.39 8.12
C PHE A 488 -9.04 -20.91 6.97
N PRO A 489 -8.56 -20.37 5.84
CA PRO A 489 -7.17 -20.36 5.38
C PRO A 489 -6.41 -19.06 5.70
N TYR A 490 -6.92 -18.26 6.64
CA TYR A 490 -6.34 -17.01 7.10
C TYR A 490 -6.34 -15.85 6.10
N PHE A 491 -6.17 -16.07 4.78
CA PHE A 491 -6.36 -15.07 3.73
C PHE A 491 -7.33 -15.54 2.63
N LEU A 492 -6.89 -16.40 1.69
CA LEU A 492 -7.70 -16.99 0.63
C LEU A 492 -7.12 -18.33 0.16
N LEU A 493 -7.95 -19.16 -0.49
CA LEU A 493 -7.52 -20.41 -1.17
C LEU A 493 -7.85 -20.44 -2.67
N CYS A 494 -8.70 -19.55 -3.12
CA CYS A 494 -9.09 -19.43 -4.51
C CYS A 494 -9.39 -17.98 -4.85
N TYR A 495 -9.38 -17.69 -6.15
CA TYR A 495 -9.70 -16.38 -6.69
C TYR A 495 -11.14 -16.38 -7.20
N HIS A 496 -11.98 -15.55 -6.58
CA HIS A 496 -13.35 -15.32 -6.98
C HIS A 496 -13.45 -14.62 -8.34
N GLY A 497 -12.44 -13.80 -8.69
CA GLY A 497 -12.34 -13.15 -9.99
C GLY A 497 -11.38 -13.82 -10.97
N GLU A 498 -11.44 -13.38 -12.22
CA GLU A 498 -10.50 -13.78 -13.26
C GLU A 498 -9.09 -13.24 -12.96
N THR A 499 -8.07 -14.09 -13.09
CA THR A 499 -6.66 -13.72 -12.88
C THR A 499 -5.88 -13.59 -14.19
N PHE A 500 -4.65 -13.09 -14.12
CA PHE A 500 -3.67 -13.11 -15.22
C PHE A 500 -2.56 -14.15 -15.03
N LEU A 501 -2.74 -15.10 -14.11
CA LEU A 501 -1.72 -16.11 -13.80
C LEU A 501 -1.39 -16.97 -15.05
N ASP A 502 -2.40 -17.26 -15.87
CA ASP A 502 -2.26 -18.03 -17.11
C ASP A 502 -1.62 -17.25 -18.28
N GLU A 503 -1.69 -15.90 -18.27
CA GLU A 503 -1.11 -15.07 -19.34
C GLU A 503 0.42 -14.95 -19.24
N GLY A 504 0.99 -15.33 -18.09
CA GLY A 504 2.42 -15.48 -17.85
C GLY A 504 3.05 -16.77 -18.40
N GLY A 505 2.25 -17.67 -18.98
CA GLY A 505 2.73 -18.79 -19.80
C GLY A 505 3.70 -19.77 -19.12
N GLY A 506 3.17 -20.71 -18.33
CA GLY A 506 3.58 -22.12 -18.35
C GLY A 506 5.08 -22.50 -18.31
N ASP A 507 5.93 -21.71 -17.67
CA ASP A 507 7.24 -22.16 -17.18
C ASP A 507 7.24 -21.95 -15.67
N ALA A 508 7.64 -22.97 -14.91
CA ALA A 508 7.79 -22.81 -13.46
C ALA A 508 8.81 -21.69 -13.23
N ASP A 509 8.41 -20.63 -12.52
CA ASP A 509 9.38 -19.63 -12.07
C ASP A 509 10.27 -20.30 -11.02
N CYS A 510 11.46 -20.72 -11.45
CA CYS A 510 12.46 -21.28 -10.55
C CYS A 510 13.34 -20.17 -9.92
N SER A 511 12.94 -18.89 -9.98
CA SER A 511 13.60 -17.82 -9.22
C SER A 511 13.38 -18.04 -7.71
N GLY A 512 14.44 -17.90 -6.91
CA GLY A 512 14.42 -18.17 -5.46
C GLY A 512 14.99 -19.54 -5.02
N PHE A 513 15.11 -20.53 -5.92
CA PHE A 513 15.58 -21.87 -5.53
C PHE A 513 17.11 -22.03 -5.71
N GLY A 514 17.84 -22.03 -4.60
CA GLY A 514 19.30 -22.22 -4.58
C GLY A 514 19.76 -23.66 -4.91
N GLU A 515 20.99 -23.81 -5.43
CA GLU A 515 21.53 -25.08 -5.96
C GLU A 515 21.83 -26.20 -4.92
N THR A 516 21.49 -26.03 -3.64
CA THR A 516 21.87 -27.01 -2.60
C THR A 516 20.66 -27.74 -2.03
N TRP A 517 20.24 -28.79 -2.71
CA TRP A 517 19.29 -29.77 -2.18
C TRP A 517 19.94 -30.58 -1.04
N GLY A 518 19.79 -30.09 0.19
CA GLY A 518 20.11 -30.84 1.40
C GLY A 518 19.04 -31.89 1.73
N PRO A 519 19.35 -32.91 2.55
CA PRO A 519 18.32 -33.82 3.04
C PRO A 519 17.29 -33.04 3.87
N GLY A 520 16.03 -33.02 3.41
CA GLY A 520 14.93 -32.33 4.09
C GLY A 520 14.08 -31.42 3.18
N ILE A 521 14.57 -31.09 1.99
CA ILE A 521 13.79 -30.31 1.02
C ILE A 521 12.93 -31.28 0.19
N GLY A 522 11.63 -31.02 0.10
CA GLY A 522 10.71 -31.74 -0.79
C GLY A 522 11.20 -31.70 -2.25
N PRO A 523 10.74 -32.61 -3.12
CA PRO A 523 11.12 -32.56 -4.53
C PRO A 523 10.74 -31.18 -5.13
N PRO A 524 11.54 -30.65 -6.06
CA PRO A 524 11.18 -29.41 -6.75
C PRO A 524 9.79 -29.53 -7.41
N PRO A 525 9.08 -28.40 -7.61
CA PRO A 525 7.87 -28.38 -8.42
C PRO A 525 8.10 -29.03 -9.80
N GLU A 526 7.05 -29.66 -10.33
CA GLU A 526 7.08 -30.30 -11.64
C GLU A 526 7.48 -29.26 -12.69
N GLY A 527 8.68 -29.40 -13.28
CA GLY A 527 9.27 -28.41 -14.21
C GLY A 527 10.66 -27.91 -13.82
N CYS A 528 11.03 -27.91 -12.53
CA CYS A 528 12.36 -27.48 -12.07
C CYS A 528 13.37 -28.66 -11.90
N GLU A 529 13.04 -29.88 -12.35
CA GLU A 529 13.83 -31.11 -12.10
C GLU A 529 15.16 -31.25 -12.88
N GLY A 530 15.62 -30.23 -13.62
CA GLY A 530 16.73 -30.40 -14.58
C GLY A 530 17.60 -29.19 -14.91
N GLY A 531 17.50 -28.09 -14.18
CA GLY A 531 18.22 -26.84 -14.45
C GLY A 531 19.71 -26.87 -14.07
N GLY A 532 20.54 -27.63 -14.79
CA GLY A 532 21.99 -27.37 -14.83
C GLY A 532 22.29 -26.01 -15.48
N PRO A 533 23.47 -25.41 -15.24
CA PRO A 533 23.66 -23.96 -15.19
C PRO A 533 23.22 -23.27 -16.48
N ARG A 534 22.19 -22.43 -16.39
CA ARG A 534 22.05 -21.30 -17.31
C ARG A 534 23.02 -20.24 -16.82
N THR A 535 24.05 -19.97 -17.63
CA THR A 535 24.98 -18.86 -17.45
C THR A 535 24.21 -17.56 -17.23
N GLN A 536 24.17 -17.09 -15.99
CA GLN A 536 23.98 -15.67 -15.69
C GLN A 536 25.08 -14.92 -16.44
N VAL A 537 24.67 -13.93 -17.24
CA VAL A 537 25.59 -12.92 -17.75
C VAL A 537 26.04 -12.09 -16.55
N ASP A 538 27.24 -12.38 -16.05
CA ASP A 538 28.00 -11.45 -15.22
C ASP A 538 28.24 -10.18 -16.05
N ASP A 539 27.43 -9.14 -15.84
CA ASP A 539 27.89 -7.76 -16.01
C ASP A 539 27.04 -6.76 -15.21
N LEU A 540 27.21 -6.75 -13.89
CA LEU A 540 27.02 -5.54 -13.08
C LEU A 540 28.20 -5.44 -12.14
N GLN A 541 29.28 -4.86 -12.66
CA GLN A 541 30.46 -4.52 -11.90
C GLN A 541 30.11 -3.38 -10.95
N LEU A 542 30.03 -3.71 -9.66
CA LEU A 542 30.10 -2.76 -8.53
C LEU A 542 31.27 -1.79 -8.75
N VAL A 543 30.97 -0.51 -8.93
CA VAL A 543 31.97 0.55 -8.83
C VAL A 543 31.90 1.10 -7.41
N SER A 544 32.66 0.48 -6.50
CA SER A 544 33.07 1.15 -5.26
C SER A 544 34.29 2.02 -5.56
N GLU A 545 34.24 3.27 -5.13
CA GLU A 545 35.36 4.22 -5.23
C GLU A 545 36.60 3.70 -4.50
N ASP A 546 37.73 3.69 -5.21
CA ASP A 546 39.05 3.78 -4.59
C ASP A 546 39.90 4.75 -5.41
N ILE A 547 40.21 5.88 -4.79
CA ILE A 547 40.92 7.03 -5.37
C ILE A 547 42.43 6.81 -5.23
N THR A 548 43.18 7.24 -6.28
CA THR A 548 44.64 7.58 -6.38
C THR A 548 45.55 6.63 -7.22
N PRO A 549 46.67 7.11 -7.84
CA PRO A 549 46.67 7.61 -9.21
C PRO A 549 47.73 6.94 -10.12
N TYR A 550 47.34 6.44 -11.30
CA TYR A 550 48.31 5.99 -12.32
C TYR A 550 48.51 7.04 -13.43
N LEU A 551 49.50 7.91 -13.21
CA LEU A 551 50.04 8.80 -14.24
C LEU A 551 51.50 8.45 -14.55
N SER A 552 51.79 7.28 -15.14
CA SER A 552 53.08 7.07 -15.81
C SER A 552 53.18 5.72 -16.52
N MET A 553 52.74 5.60 -17.78
CA MET A 553 53.28 4.55 -18.68
C MET A 553 53.16 4.87 -20.18
N ASN A 554 52.93 6.14 -20.58
CA ASN A 554 52.90 6.50 -22.01
C ASN A 554 53.91 7.59 -22.44
N ILE A 555 54.72 8.13 -21.52
CA ILE A 555 55.72 9.16 -21.85
C ILE A 555 57.11 8.55 -22.12
N LEU A 556 57.42 7.37 -21.56
CA LEU A 556 58.76 6.76 -21.71
C LEU A 556 58.99 6.16 -23.11
N SER A 557 57.97 5.60 -23.76
CA SER A 557 58.07 5.11 -25.14
C SER A 557 58.23 6.24 -26.16
N LEU A 558 57.65 7.42 -25.90
CA LEU A 558 57.76 8.57 -26.79
C LEU A 558 59.16 9.22 -26.70
N ILE A 559 59.75 9.28 -25.50
CA ILE A 559 61.10 9.85 -25.29
C ILE A 559 62.19 8.92 -25.85
N VAL A 560 62.05 7.60 -25.70
CA VAL A 560 63.01 6.63 -26.25
C VAL A 560 62.95 6.60 -27.78
N GLY A 561 61.76 6.74 -28.38
CA GLY A 561 61.59 6.87 -29.82
C GLY A 561 62.23 8.14 -30.41
N LEU A 562 62.06 9.29 -29.75
CA LEU A 562 62.64 10.57 -30.18
C LEU A 562 64.17 10.60 -30.04
N MET A 563 64.75 9.96 -29.01
CA MET A 563 66.20 9.86 -28.83
C MET A 563 66.87 8.94 -29.87
N LEU A 564 66.22 7.84 -30.26
CA LEU A 564 66.71 6.94 -31.31
C LEU A 564 66.64 7.59 -32.71
N PHE A 565 65.62 8.41 -32.96
CA PHE A 565 65.49 9.16 -34.21
C PHE A 565 66.54 10.28 -34.32
N ALA A 566 66.81 11.00 -33.22
CA ALA A 566 67.87 12.01 -33.15
C ALA A 566 69.29 11.41 -33.26
N TYR A 567 69.50 10.18 -32.78
CA TYR A 567 70.79 9.47 -32.92
C TYR A 567 71.05 8.97 -34.36
N SER A 568 69.99 8.59 -35.09
CA SER A 568 70.06 8.22 -36.52
C SER A 568 70.44 9.41 -37.42
N LEU A 569 69.95 10.61 -37.09
CA LEU A 569 70.22 11.84 -37.84
C LEU A 569 71.63 12.43 -37.63
N LYS A 570 72.38 11.96 -36.63
CA LYS A 570 73.77 12.41 -36.36
C LYS A 570 74.86 11.53 -36.99
N LYS A 571 74.50 10.46 -37.71
CA LYS A 571 75.43 9.51 -38.36
C LYS A 571 75.34 9.47 -39.89
N LYS A 572 74.80 10.51 -40.53
CA LYS A 572 74.94 10.76 -41.97
C LYS A 572 75.60 12.09 -42.24
#